data_AF-A0A2B4SQX5-F1
#
_entry.id   AF-A0A2B4SQX5-F1
#
_cell.length_a   1.000
_cell.length_b   1.000
_cell.length_c   1.000
_cell.angle_alpha   90.00
_cell.angle_beta   90.00
_cell.angle_gamma   90.00
#
_symmetry.space_group_name_H-M   'P 1'
#
loop_
_entity.id
_entity.type
_entity.pdbx_description
1 polymer ?
#
loop_
_entity_poly.entity_id
_entity_poly.type
_entity_poly.pdbx_seq_one_letter_code
_entity_poly.pdbx_strand_id
1 'polypeptide(L)'
;MDRICSVLVLPYCGNAVKNEYRKKAIPEDVKKSPRIIENTLKKLSELAAKLLRQKKATFDQSEMECDFDSGEVEKLKGSGLLHCGQPFRTSSTTTTKHFRFTHLIVQEYLAARCFVNENHIPDGSFSKMVFQFMAGILSENKNEELMEKLMANVQALSSKTHLLAAKCLSECNDKEFAKKYIRKHPHACSDSDNSWSLENVSDVDCLAVSFVLNIVSDVNGEEAGRARHESSEKFEAIEKLKLTMSPRSLPGIKRIFKSLEKEHSRVSKLRITHCDLTKEFDVIGSLVSCKLITLNLGYNELTDTNIASLSDALKDPRCRLTTLCLCAKEITDNDFSSLCEVLQHPGCKLTTLFLGGNKITDAGVASLCNALQHAPCGLTTLDLWGNRITDACVTSLCEALQHPSCRLYTLSLLGNEISGVVSRQDGSDLTNNTRIKPTHINLTV
;
A
#
# COMPACT_ATOMS: atom_id res chain seq x y z
N MET A 1 34.78 -8.97 -14.44
CA MET A 1 34.02 -8.26 -13.40
C MET A 1 33.14 -7.18 -14.00
N ASP A 2 33.68 -6.10 -14.56
CA ASP A 2 32.84 -4.98 -15.05
C ASP A 2 31.92 -5.32 -16.24
N ARG A 3 32.27 -6.30 -17.09
CA ARG A 3 31.60 -6.52 -18.38
C ARG A 3 30.24 -7.24 -18.34
N ILE A 4 29.93 -8.00 -17.29
CA ILE A 4 28.63 -8.69 -17.17
C ILE A 4 27.75 -7.97 -16.14
N CYS A 5 28.34 -7.44 -15.06
CA CYS A 5 27.63 -6.57 -14.11
C CYS A 5 27.21 -5.22 -14.71
N SER A 6 27.92 -4.69 -15.73
CA SER A 6 27.47 -3.50 -16.49
C SER A 6 26.36 -3.80 -17.50
N VAL A 7 26.14 -5.08 -17.86
CA VAL A 7 25.06 -5.51 -18.76
C VAL A 7 23.83 -5.91 -17.96
N LEU A 8 24.01 -6.53 -16.80
CA LEU A 8 22.96 -6.82 -15.83
C LEU A 8 22.66 -5.61 -14.95
N VAL A 9 22.50 -4.41 -15.52
CA VAL A 9 21.94 -3.27 -14.77
C VAL A 9 20.56 -3.69 -14.29
N LEU A 10 20.50 -4.23 -13.07
CA LEU A 10 19.25 -4.63 -12.45
C LEU A 10 18.43 -3.35 -12.28
N PRO A 11 17.20 -3.30 -12.80
CA PRO A 11 16.37 -2.08 -12.75
C PRO A 11 15.90 -1.71 -11.33
N TYR A 12 16.41 -2.36 -10.27
CA TYR A 12 16.22 -1.93 -8.88
C TYR A 12 17.06 -0.69 -8.53
N CYS A 13 16.71 0.43 -9.15
CA CYS A 13 16.82 1.77 -8.60
C CYS A 13 15.80 2.67 -9.32
N GLY A 14 14.58 2.70 -8.80
CA GLY A 14 13.60 3.72 -9.14
C GLY A 14 14.20 5.11 -8.88
N ASN A 15 14.22 5.94 -9.91
CA ASN A 15 14.88 7.24 -9.89
C ASN A 15 14.25 8.19 -8.86
N ALA A 16 14.97 8.46 -7.78
CA ALA A 16 15.14 9.81 -7.23
C ALA A 16 16.62 10.15 -6.93
N VAL A 17 17.55 9.23 -7.20
CA VAL A 17 18.97 9.53 -7.34
C VAL A 17 19.29 9.26 -8.80
N LYS A 18 19.83 10.24 -9.51
CA LYS A 18 20.59 10.00 -10.75
C LYS A 18 21.72 9.06 -10.37
N ASN A 19 21.48 7.75 -10.38
CA ASN A 19 22.48 6.78 -9.99
C ASN A 19 23.63 6.89 -10.98
N GLU A 20 24.82 7.21 -10.47
CA GLU A 20 26.07 7.32 -11.21
C GLU A 20 26.42 6.03 -12.01
N TYR A 21 25.73 4.92 -11.73
CA TYR A 21 25.80 3.69 -12.51
C TYR A 21 25.15 3.76 -13.90
N ARG A 22 24.14 4.63 -14.13
CA ARG A 22 23.60 4.90 -15.48
C ARG A 22 24.52 5.76 -16.35
N LYS A 23 25.52 6.42 -15.73
CA LYS A 23 26.43 7.38 -16.37
C LYS A 23 27.85 6.86 -16.58
N LYS A 24 28.22 5.69 -16.05
CA LYS A 24 29.47 5.06 -16.47
C LYS A 24 29.28 4.56 -17.89
N ALA A 25 29.88 5.28 -18.84
CA ALA A 25 30.02 4.82 -20.20
C ALA A 25 30.52 3.38 -20.16
N ILE A 26 29.81 2.50 -20.87
CA ILE A 26 30.24 1.13 -21.05
C ILE A 26 31.68 1.21 -21.63
N PRO A 27 32.69 0.58 -21.01
CA PRO A 27 34.06 0.62 -21.51
C PRO A 27 34.09 0.24 -23.00
N GLU A 28 34.84 0.98 -23.83
CA GLU A 28 34.91 0.80 -25.30
C GLU A 28 35.28 -0.63 -25.73
N ASP A 29 35.91 -1.40 -24.86
CA ASP A 29 36.25 -2.80 -25.00
C ASP A 29 35.06 -3.78 -24.84
N VAL A 30 33.94 -3.37 -24.26
CA VAL A 30 32.66 -4.12 -24.24
C VAL A 30 31.93 -4.00 -25.58
N LYS A 31 32.07 -2.86 -26.28
CA LYS A 31 31.53 -2.67 -27.64
C LYS A 31 32.18 -3.59 -28.67
N LYS A 32 33.36 -4.16 -28.37
CA LYS A 32 34.15 -4.99 -29.29
C LYS A 32 33.71 -6.46 -29.39
N SER A 33 32.84 -6.98 -28.51
CA SER A 33 32.29 -8.35 -28.68
C SER A 33 30.88 -8.56 -28.11
N PRO A 34 29.85 -7.88 -28.65
CA PRO A 34 28.47 -7.99 -28.16
C PRO A 34 27.88 -9.40 -28.33
N ARG A 35 28.24 -10.07 -29.44
CA ARG A 35 27.66 -11.38 -29.80
C ARG A 35 28.05 -12.51 -28.85
N ILE A 36 29.29 -12.52 -28.36
CA ILE A 36 29.76 -13.58 -27.45
C ILE A 36 29.06 -13.44 -26.10
N ILE A 37 28.98 -12.21 -25.57
CA ILE A 37 28.31 -11.92 -24.30
C ILE A 37 26.82 -12.27 -24.40
N GLU A 38 26.17 -11.93 -25.52
CA GLU A 38 24.76 -12.21 -25.73
C GLU A 38 24.47 -13.72 -25.80
N ASN A 39 25.32 -14.50 -26.47
CA ASN A 39 25.21 -15.96 -26.52
C ASN A 39 25.36 -16.59 -25.13
N THR A 40 26.38 -16.20 -24.36
CA THR A 40 26.56 -16.71 -22.98
C THR A 40 25.37 -16.33 -22.10
N LEU A 41 24.85 -15.10 -22.24
CA LEU A 41 23.70 -14.63 -21.47
C LEU A 41 22.41 -15.35 -21.84
N LYS A 42 22.22 -15.70 -23.13
CA LYS A 42 21.11 -16.55 -23.59
C LYS A 42 21.16 -17.93 -22.93
N LYS A 43 22.29 -18.64 -23.01
CA LYS A 43 22.48 -19.95 -22.35
C LYS A 43 22.21 -19.87 -20.84
N LEU A 44 22.68 -18.80 -20.19
CA LEU A 44 22.47 -18.60 -18.75
C LEU A 44 21.00 -18.34 -18.41
N SER A 45 20.27 -17.66 -19.29
CA SER A 45 18.83 -17.43 -19.18
C SER A 45 18.04 -18.74 -19.30
N GLU A 46 18.40 -19.59 -20.26
CA GLU A 46 17.80 -20.92 -20.46
C GLU A 46 18.04 -21.82 -19.24
N LEU A 47 19.27 -21.83 -18.71
CA LEU A 47 19.60 -22.56 -17.48
C LEU A 47 18.79 -22.04 -16.28
N ALA A 48 18.70 -20.72 -16.10
CA ALA A 48 17.93 -20.12 -15.01
C ALA A 48 16.44 -20.51 -15.05
N ALA A 49 15.82 -20.42 -16.23
CA ALA A 49 14.43 -20.81 -16.46
C ALA A 49 14.20 -22.31 -16.22
N LYS A 50 15.10 -23.17 -16.71
CA LYS A 50 15.07 -24.63 -16.47
C LYS A 50 15.12 -24.97 -14.99
N LEU A 51 16.01 -24.34 -14.23
CA LEU A 51 16.15 -24.57 -12.79
C LEU A 51 14.92 -24.11 -12.01
N LEU A 52 14.31 -22.98 -12.38
CA LEU A 52 13.05 -22.54 -11.77
C LEU A 52 11.89 -23.48 -12.11
N ARG A 53 11.76 -23.94 -13.37
CA ARG A 53 10.76 -24.95 -13.79
C ARG A 53 10.89 -26.24 -12.96
N GLN A 54 12.13 -26.65 -12.67
CA GLN A 54 12.43 -27.87 -11.89
C GLN A 54 12.42 -27.64 -10.37
N LYS A 55 12.21 -26.40 -9.90
CA LYS A 55 12.33 -26.01 -8.47
C LYS A 55 13.68 -26.40 -7.84
N LYS A 56 14.76 -26.38 -8.65
CA LYS A 56 16.12 -26.64 -8.20
C LYS A 56 16.84 -25.34 -7.82
N ALA A 57 17.37 -25.27 -6.61
CA ALA A 57 18.19 -24.14 -6.14
C ALA A 57 19.69 -24.31 -6.43
N THR A 58 20.14 -25.56 -6.64
CA THR A 58 21.53 -25.94 -6.91
C THR A 58 21.59 -26.90 -8.10
N PHE A 59 22.72 -26.91 -8.80
CA PHE A 59 22.96 -27.77 -9.96
C PHE A 59 24.43 -28.17 -10.05
N ASP A 60 24.70 -29.29 -10.72
CA ASP A 60 26.05 -29.84 -10.85
C ASP A 60 26.85 -29.22 -12.00
N GLN A 61 28.18 -29.34 -11.94
CA GLN A 61 29.06 -28.90 -13.04
C GLN A 61 28.69 -29.57 -14.38
N SER A 62 28.30 -30.84 -14.35
CA SER A 62 27.87 -31.58 -15.54
C SER A 62 26.62 -30.98 -16.19
N GLU A 63 25.69 -30.40 -15.41
CA GLU A 63 24.51 -29.71 -15.93
C GLU A 63 24.88 -28.39 -16.63
N MET A 64 26.04 -27.79 -16.34
CA MET A 64 26.59 -26.66 -17.10
C MET A 64 27.37 -27.09 -18.33
N GLU A 65 28.21 -28.13 -18.21
CA GLU A 65 29.11 -28.54 -19.30
C GLU A 65 28.37 -29.07 -20.55
N CYS A 66 27.08 -29.38 -20.43
CA CYS A 66 26.23 -29.66 -21.59
C CYS A 66 26.05 -28.45 -22.51
N ASP A 67 25.96 -27.25 -21.94
CA ASP A 67 25.57 -26.03 -22.66
C ASP A 67 26.71 -24.98 -22.73
N PHE A 68 27.68 -25.05 -21.81
CA PHE A 68 28.78 -24.10 -21.66
C PHE A 68 30.15 -24.77 -21.88
N ASP A 69 31.06 -24.07 -22.57
CA ASP A 69 32.44 -24.53 -22.64
C ASP A 69 33.18 -24.30 -21.31
N SER A 70 34.27 -25.05 -21.08
CA SER A 70 35.03 -24.98 -19.83
C SER A 70 35.59 -23.58 -19.53
N GLY A 71 35.92 -22.81 -20.56
CA GLY A 71 36.37 -21.42 -20.42
C GLY A 71 35.23 -20.46 -20.03
N GLU A 72 34.03 -20.67 -20.55
CA GLU A 72 32.80 -19.96 -20.16
C GLU A 72 32.46 -20.25 -18.69
N VAL A 73 32.54 -21.51 -18.25
CA VAL A 73 32.27 -21.89 -16.85
C VAL A 73 33.24 -21.19 -15.89
N GLU A 74 34.53 -21.16 -16.19
CA GLU A 74 35.52 -20.45 -15.35
C GLU A 74 35.30 -18.94 -15.32
N LYS A 75 34.90 -18.33 -16.45
CA LYS A 75 34.54 -16.90 -16.50
C LYS A 75 33.28 -16.61 -15.68
N LEU A 76 32.27 -17.49 -15.72
CA LEU A 76 31.05 -17.36 -14.92
C LEU A 76 31.34 -17.51 -13.42
N LYS A 77 32.23 -18.41 -13.02
CA LYS A 77 32.74 -18.49 -11.63
C LYS A 77 33.40 -17.18 -11.20
N GLY A 78 34.30 -16.66 -12.03
CA GLY A 78 34.98 -15.39 -11.76
C GLY A 78 34.07 -14.15 -11.84
N SER A 79 32.85 -14.29 -12.34
CA SER A 79 31.90 -13.17 -12.49
C SER A 79 31.13 -12.84 -11.21
N GLY A 80 31.02 -13.78 -10.28
CA GLY A 80 30.19 -13.64 -9.09
C GLY A 80 28.69 -13.88 -9.33
N LEU A 81 28.26 -14.22 -10.54
CA LEU A 81 26.86 -14.61 -10.82
C LEU A 81 26.52 -15.99 -10.25
N LEU A 82 27.50 -16.89 -10.26
CA LEU A 82 27.38 -18.23 -9.73
C LEU A 82 28.29 -18.38 -8.51
N HIS A 83 27.74 -18.93 -7.44
CA HIS A 83 28.51 -19.39 -6.30
C HIS A 83 28.83 -20.88 -6.48
N CYS A 84 30.12 -21.20 -6.44
CA CYS A 84 30.61 -22.58 -6.45
C CYS A 84 30.81 -23.06 -5.01
N GLY A 85 30.10 -24.10 -4.61
CA GLY A 85 30.29 -24.75 -3.32
C GLY A 85 31.59 -25.57 -3.25
N GLN A 86 31.88 -26.13 -2.06
CA GLN A 86 33.01 -27.04 -1.91
C GLN A 86 32.80 -28.32 -2.74
N PRO A 87 33.87 -28.87 -3.35
CA PRO A 87 33.80 -30.15 -4.04
C PRO A 87 33.39 -31.27 -3.08
N PHE A 88 32.55 -32.18 -3.53
CA PHE A 88 32.12 -33.35 -2.75
C PHE A 88 32.25 -34.61 -3.61
N ARG A 89 32.43 -35.77 -2.96
CA ARG A 89 32.59 -37.05 -3.65
C ARG A 89 31.23 -37.61 -4.07
N THR A 90 31.11 -37.96 -5.34
CA THR A 90 29.95 -38.69 -5.90
C THR A 90 30.24 -40.17 -6.08
N SER A 91 31.51 -40.56 -6.11
CA SER A 91 31.97 -41.94 -6.11
C SER A 91 33.32 -42.08 -5.39
N SER A 92 33.88 -43.29 -5.37
CA SER A 92 35.23 -43.54 -4.83
C SER A 92 36.34 -42.79 -5.57
N THR A 93 36.12 -42.42 -6.83
CA THR A 93 37.12 -41.78 -7.72
C THR A 93 36.68 -40.44 -8.29
N THR A 94 35.41 -40.07 -8.14
CA THR A 94 34.83 -38.86 -8.77
C THR A 94 34.41 -37.84 -7.72
N THR A 95 34.85 -36.59 -7.92
CA THR A 95 34.36 -35.42 -7.19
C THR A 95 33.62 -34.50 -8.16
N THR A 96 32.54 -33.89 -7.71
CA THR A 96 31.81 -32.86 -8.47
C THR A 96 31.67 -31.58 -7.65
N LYS A 97 31.33 -30.49 -8.34
CA LYS A 97 31.10 -29.18 -7.76
C LYS A 97 29.63 -28.82 -7.96
N HIS A 98 29.00 -28.33 -6.90
CA HIS A 98 27.67 -27.73 -6.98
C HIS A 98 27.76 -26.23 -7.22
N PHE A 99 26.85 -25.73 -8.03
CA PHE A 99 26.64 -24.33 -8.33
C PHE A 99 25.27 -23.89 -7.86
N ARG A 100 25.16 -22.60 -7.58
CA ARG A 100 23.89 -21.87 -7.43
C ARG A 100 24.06 -20.46 -7.95
N PHE A 101 22.97 -19.82 -8.33
CA PHE A 101 23.00 -18.37 -8.50
C PHE A 101 23.31 -17.70 -7.16
N THR A 102 24.17 -16.68 -7.18
CA THR A 102 24.55 -15.95 -5.97
C THR A 102 23.35 -15.26 -5.33
N HIS A 103 22.42 -14.78 -6.16
CA HIS A 103 21.15 -14.20 -5.71
C HIS A 103 19.99 -14.76 -6.52
N LEU A 104 18.90 -15.14 -5.83
CA LEU A 104 17.67 -15.62 -6.47
C LEU A 104 17.09 -14.59 -7.46
N ILE A 105 17.19 -13.30 -7.13
CA ILE A 105 16.71 -12.20 -7.99
C ILE A 105 17.40 -12.20 -9.36
N VAL A 106 18.70 -12.54 -9.41
CA VAL A 106 19.44 -12.64 -10.68
C VAL A 106 18.92 -13.83 -11.49
N GLN A 107 18.65 -14.96 -10.85
CA GLN A 107 18.05 -16.12 -11.49
C GLN A 107 16.64 -15.80 -12.03
N GLU A 108 15.81 -15.09 -11.26
CA GLU A 108 14.46 -14.66 -11.67
C GLU A 108 14.49 -13.71 -12.87
N TYR A 109 15.42 -12.74 -12.89
CA TYR A 109 15.61 -11.84 -14.01
C TYR A 109 16.03 -12.59 -15.29
N LEU A 110 17.00 -13.51 -15.17
CA LEU A 110 17.47 -14.32 -16.29
C LEU A 110 16.36 -15.25 -16.82
N ALA A 111 15.55 -15.82 -15.93
CA ALA A 111 14.40 -16.60 -16.34
C ALA A 111 13.34 -15.75 -17.06
N ALA A 112 13.04 -14.55 -16.55
CA ALA A 112 12.14 -13.60 -17.21
C ALA A 112 12.63 -13.26 -18.63
N ARG A 113 13.93 -13.02 -18.80
CA ARG A 113 14.57 -12.80 -20.11
C ARG A 113 14.37 -14.00 -21.04
N CYS A 114 14.52 -15.22 -20.54
CA CYS A 114 14.27 -16.45 -21.30
C CYS A 114 12.82 -16.51 -21.80
N PHE A 115 11.86 -16.31 -20.90
CA PHE A 115 10.42 -16.37 -21.22
C PHE A 115 10.01 -15.31 -22.25
N VAL A 116 10.52 -14.09 -22.13
CA VAL A 116 10.28 -13.03 -23.12
C VAL A 116 10.85 -13.41 -24.49
N ASN A 117 12.07 -13.95 -24.54
CA ASN A 117 12.68 -14.40 -25.80
C ASN A 117 11.92 -15.58 -26.43
N GLU A 118 11.30 -16.44 -25.62
CA GLU A 118 10.43 -17.54 -26.06
C GLU A 118 9.01 -17.09 -26.46
N ASN A 119 8.67 -15.80 -26.30
CA ASN A 119 7.30 -15.27 -26.40
C ASN A 119 6.29 -16.06 -25.53
N HIS A 120 6.73 -16.53 -24.37
CA HIS A 120 5.95 -17.38 -23.49
C HIS A 120 5.73 -16.68 -22.14
N ILE A 121 4.50 -16.73 -21.63
CA ILE A 121 4.18 -16.28 -20.27
C ILE A 121 4.06 -17.53 -19.39
N PRO A 122 4.89 -17.66 -18.36
CA PRO A 122 4.85 -18.81 -17.47
C PRO A 122 3.54 -18.85 -16.65
N ASP A 123 3.20 -20.02 -16.12
CA ASP A 123 2.06 -20.16 -15.22
C ASP A 123 2.30 -19.50 -13.84
N GLY A 124 1.25 -19.45 -13.01
CA GLY A 124 1.29 -18.83 -11.68
C GLY A 124 2.19 -19.47 -10.64
N SER A 125 2.86 -20.59 -10.95
CA SER A 125 3.77 -21.25 -10.00
C SER A 125 5.11 -20.52 -9.83
N PHE A 126 5.42 -19.58 -10.73
CA PHE A 126 6.66 -18.81 -10.70
C PHE A 126 6.58 -17.62 -9.74
N SER A 127 7.75 -17.15 -9.33
CA SER A 127 7.85 -15.97 -8.45
C SER A 127 7.27 -14.72 -9.11
N LYS A 128 6.61 -13.89 -8.30
CA LYS A 128 6.07 -12.58 -8.69
C LYS A 128 7.15 -11.67 -9.33
N MET A 129 8.41 -11.83 -8.91
CA MET A 129 9.55 -11.09 -9.46
C MET A 129 9.78 -11.40 -10.94
N VAL A 130 9.55 -12.63 -11.39
CA VAL A 130 9.69 -13.01 -12.80
C VAL A 130 8.73 -12.19 -13.66
N PHE A 131 7.45 -12.14 -13.28
CA PHE A 131 6.44 -11.35 -13.98
C PHE A 131 6.78 -9.84 -13.99
N GLN A 132 7.25 -9.31 -12.86
CA GLN A 132 7.70 -7.91 -12.79
C GLN A 132 8.85 -7.65 -13.78
N PHE A 133 9.88 -8.49 -13.81
CA PHE A 133 11.00 -8.35 -14.75
C PHE A 133 10.58 -8.52 -16.21
N MET A 134 9.66 -9.45 -16.50
CA MET A 134 9.11 -9.60 -17.84
C MET A 134 8.47 -8.28 -18.32
N ALA A 135 7.74 -7.57 -17.45
CA ALA A 135 7.16 -6.28 -17.81
C ALA A 135 8.23 -5.25 -18.22
N GLY A 136 9.30 -5.11 -17.42
CA GLY A 136 10.42 -4.23 -17.77
C GLY A 136 11.05 -4.56 -19.13
N ILE A 137 11.36 -5.84 -19.37
CA ILE A 137 12.00 -6.31 -20.61
C ILE A 137 11.06 -6.13 -21.82
N LEU A 138 9.77 -6.41 -21.66
CA LEU A 138 8.78 -6.23 -22.74
C LEU A 138 8.60 -4.76 -23.14
N SER A 139 8.67 -3.85 -22.15
CA SER A 139 8.63 -2.41 -22.39
C SER A 139 9.85 -1.95 -23.21
N GLU A 140 11.05 -2.41 -22.84
CA GLU A 140 12.29 -2.12 -23.60
C GLU A 140 12.21 -2.63 -25.05
N ASN A 141 11.62 -3.81 -25.24
CA ASN A 141 11.40 -4.42 -26.55
C ASN A 141 10.22 -3.82 -27.34
N LYS A 142 9.45 -2.91 -26.74
CA LYS A 142 8.21 -2.33 -27.31
C LYS A 142 7.17 -3.38 -27.73
N ASN A 143 7.10 -4.51 -27.01
CA ASN A 143 6.17 -5.60 -27.31
C ASN A 143 4.86 -5.44 -26.51
N GLU A 144 4.00 -4.52 -26.96
CA GLU A 144 2.71 -4.23 -26.29
C GLU A 144 1.78 -5.45 -26.26
N GLU A 145 1.77 -6.29 -27.29
CA GLU A 145 0.86 -7.45 -27.38
C GLU A 145 1.17 -8.47 -26.28
N LEU A 146 2.45 -8.84 -26.12
CA LEU A 146 2.85 -9.78 -25.08
C LEU A 146 2.76 -9.14 -23.69
N MET A 147 2.94 -7.83 -23.58
CA MET A 147 2.70 -7.09 -22.33
C MET A 147 1.23 -7.15 -21.91
N GLU A 148 0.28 -6.93 -22.83
CA GLU A 148 -1.15 -7.06 -22.51
C GLU A 148 -1.48 -8.48 -22.05
N LYS A 149 -0.94 -9.51 -22.72
CA LYS A 149 -1.10 -10.91 -22.29
C LYS A 149 -0.50 -11.16 -20.90
N LEU A 150 0.66 -10.58 -20.60
CA LEU A 150 1.33 -10.70 -19.29
C LEU A 150 0.44 -10.09 -18.20
N MET A 151 -0.08 -8.88 -18.45
CA MET A 151 -0.94 -8.19 -17.49
C MET A 151 -2.27 -8.93 -17.28
N ALA A 152 -2.87 -9.49 -18.33
CA ALA A 152 -4.05 -10.35 -18.21
C ALA A 152 -3.77 -11.63 -17.41
N ASN A 153 -2.61 -12.25 -17.61
CA ASN A 153 -2.18 -13.40 -16.80
C ASN A 153 -2.03 -13.02 -15.33
N VAL A 154 -1.34 -11.91 -15.03
CA VAL A 154 -1.15 -11.39 -13.66
C VAL A 154 -2.50 -11.17 -12.95
N GLN A 155 -3.51 -10.66 -13.66
CA GLN A 155 -4.86 -10.48 -13.14
C GLN A 155 -5.57 -11.81 -12.88
N ALA A 156 -5.32 -12.83 -13.70
CA ALA A 156 -5.90 -14.16 -13.54
C ALA A 156 -5.28 -14.99 -12.40
N LEU A 157 -4.07 -14.64 -11.94
CA LEU A 157 -3.36 -15.40 -10.89
C LEU A 157 -4.11 -15.46 -9.56
N SER A 158 -4.69 -14.35 -9.11
CA SER A 158 -5.52 -14.29 -7.90
C SER A 158 -6.19 -12.91 -7.76
N SER A 159 -7.29 -12.81 -7.01
CA SER A 159 -7.87 -11.51 -6.61
C SER A 159 -6.94 -10.63 -5.75
N LYS A 160 -5.82 -11.18 -5.24
CA LYS A 160 -4.82 -10.46 -4.43
C LYS A 160 -3.59 -10.00 -5.21
N THR A 161 -3.56 -10.08 -6.55
CA THR A 161 -2.40 -9.68 -7.36
C THR A 161 -2.40 -8.21 -7.79
N HIS A 162 -3.31 -7.37 -7.29
CA HIS A 162 -3.34 -5.93 -7.58
C HIS A 162 -1.99 -5.23 -7.35
N LEU A 163 -1.25 -5.62 -6.32
CA LEU A 163 0.09 -5.09 -6.07
C LEU A 163 1.08 -5.49 -7.17
N LEU A 164 1.01 -6.73 -7.66
CA LEU A 164 1.88 -7.19 -8.74
C LEU A 164 1.55 -6.49 -10.05
N ALA A 165 0.27 -6.27 -10.35
CA ALA A 165 -0.15 -5.50 -11.53
C ALA A 165 0.44 -4.07 -11.47
N ALA A 166 0.34 -3.41 -10.32
CA ALA A 166 0.93 -2.08 -10.13
C ALA A 166 2.47 -2.10 -10.26
N LYS A 167 3.13 -3.13 -9.72
CA LYS A 167 4.58 -3.32 -9.89
C LYS A 167 4.95 -3.48 -11.35
N CYS A 168 4.24 -4.32 -12.10
CA CYS A 168 4.48 -4.53 -13.53
C CYS A 168 4.32 -3.21 -14.28
N LEU A 169 3.20 -2.49 -14.11
CA LEU A 169 2.97 -1.19 -14.75
C LEU A 169 4.05 -0.15 -14.42
N SER A 170 4.48 -0.10 -13.15
CA SER A 170 5.55 0.79 -12.71
C SER A 170 6.91 0.39 -13.30
N GLU A 171 7.18 -0.90 -13.45
CA GLU A 171 8.41 -1.43 -14.03
C GLU A 171 8.50 -1.13 -15.53
N CYS A 172 7.37 -1.13 -16.25
CA CYS A 172 7.32 -0.72 -17.66
C CYS A 172 7.92 0.67 -17.86
N ASN A 173 7.70 1.57 -16.89
CA ASN A 173 8.07 2.99 -16.93
C ASN A 173 7.59 3.72 -18.21
N ASP A 174 6.60 3.17 -18.91
CA ASP A 174 5.90 3.76 -20.05
C ASP A 174 4.53 4.26 -19.59
N LYS A 175 4.43 5.57 -19.44
CA LYS A 175 3.20 6.23 -18.97
C LYS A 175 2.07 6.13 -19.98
N GLU A 176 2.37 6.18 -21.27
CA GLU A 176 1.33 6.20 -22.31
C GLU A 176 0.73 4.79 -22.48
N PHE A 177 1.57 3.76 -22.43
CA PHE A 177 1.10 2.38 -22.30
C PHE A 177 0.25 2.20 -21.04
N ALA A 178 0.74 2.64 -19.87
CA ALA A 178 0.00 2.48 -18.62
C ALA A 178 -1.37 3.19 -18.64
N LYS A 179 -1.44 4.41 -19.20
CA LYS A 179 -2.72 5.12 -19.41
C LYS A 179 -3.65 4.35 -20.34
N LYS A 180 -3.16 3.89 -21.49
CA LYS A 180 -3.93 3.09 -22.47
C LYS A 180 -4.47 1.81 -21.83
N TYR A 181 -3.62 1.11 -21.08
CA TYR A 181 -3.98 -0.13 -20.39
C TYR A 181 -5.04 0.11 -19.30
N ILE A 182 -4.84 1.11 -18.44
CA ILE A 182 -5.78 1.46 -17.36
C ILE A 182 -7.14 1.94 -17.92
N ARG A 183 -7.17 2.64 -19.06
CA ARG A 183 -8.42 2.97 -19.76
C ARG A 183 -9.19 1.73 -20.21
N LYS A 184 -8.48 0.79 -20.83
CA LYS A 184 -9.07 -0.47 -21.33
C LYS A 184 -9.48 -1.39 -20.20
N HIS A 185 -8.77 -1.34 -19.07
CA HIS A 185 -8.97 -2.18 -17.89
C HIS A 185 -9.00 -1.34 -16.60
N PRO A 186 -10.10 -0.62 -16.31
CA PRO A 186 -10.19 0.28 -15.14
C PRO A 186 -9.93 -0.43 -13.80
N HIS A 187 -10.34 -1.70 -13.71
CA HIS A 187 -10.17 -2.57 -12.54
C HIS A 187 -8.86 -3.37 -12.57
N ALA A 188 -7.87 -2.95 -13.36
CA ALA A 188 -6.60 -3.67 -13.45
C ALA A 188 -5.83 -3.74 -12.12
N CYS A 189 -6.06 -2.76 -11.24
CA CYS A 189 -5.43 -2.68 -9.93
C CYS A 189 -6.46 -2.50 -8.82
N SER A 190 -7.76 -2.60 -9.10
CA SER A 190 -8.82 -2.40 -8.11
C SER A 190 -9.89 -3.48 -8.23
N ASP A 191 -10.62 -3.69 -7.15
CA ASP A 191 -11.79 -4.53 -7.12
C ASP A 191 -12.95 -3.86 -7.89
N SER A 192 -13.99 -4.62 -8.20
CA SER A 192 -15.17 -4.13 -8.94
C SER A 192 -15.93 -3.01 -8.21
N ASP A 193 -15.70 -2.82 -6.92
CA ASP A 193 -16.28 -1.74 -6.11
C ASP A 193 -15.36 -0.50 -6.01
N ASN A 194 -14.36 -0.40 -6.89
CA ASN A 194 -13.34 0.64 -6.92
C ASN A 194 -12.47 0.68 -5.64
N SER A 195 -12.41 -0.43 -4.90
CA SER A 195 -11.52 -0.62 -3.77
C SER A 195 -10.18 -1.16 -4.24
N TRP A 196 -9.12 -0.45 -3.94
CA TRP A 196 -7.76 -0.96 -4.07
C TRP A 196 -7.23 -1.39 -2.71
N SER A 197 -7.23 -2.69 -2.46
CA SER A 197 -6.78 -3.30 -1.21
C SER A 197 -5.38 -3.90 -1.35
N LEU A 198 -4.43 -3.42 -0.56
CA LEU A 198 -3.01 -3.81 -0.61
C LEU A 198 -2.52 -4.26 0.76
N GLU A 199 -2.00 -5.48 0.82
CA GLU A 199 -1.46 -6.09 2.05
C GLU A 199 0.08 -6.17 1.98
N ASN A 200 0.73 -6.04 3.14
CA ASN A 200 2.19 -6.15 3.31
C ASN A 200 2.99 -5.20 2.40
N VAL A 201 2.55 -3.94 2.31
CA VAL A 201 3.16 -2.93 1.46
C VAL A 201 4.50 -2.46 2.07
N SER A 202 5.57 -2.50 1.26
CA SER A 202 6.88 -1.96 1.60
C SER A 202 7.11 -0.55 1.02
N ASP A 203 8.21 0.11 1.40
CA ASP A 203 8.60 1.40 0.84
C ASP A 203 8.79 1.35 -0.68
N VAL A 204 9.43 0.29 -1.20
CA VAL A 204 9.61 0.08 -2.63
C VAL A 204 8.27 -0.08 -3.33
N ASP A 205 7.30 -0.72 -2.68
CA ASP A 205 5.96 -0.89 -3.22
C ASP A 205 5.21 0.44 -3.33
N CYS A 206 5.51 1.41 -2.45
CA CYS A 206 4.93 2.75 -2.52
C CYS A 206 5.28 3.49 -3.83
N LEU A 207 6.40 3.14 -4.49
CA LEU A 207 6.71 3.63 -5.84
C LEU A 207 5.65 3.17 -6.85
N ALA A 208 5.35 1.88 -6.85
CA ALA A 208 4.40 1.28 -7.78
C ALA A 208 2.97 1.78 -7.51
N VAL A 209 2.58 1.85 -6.24
CA VAL A 209 1.27 2.38 -5.84
C VAL A 209 1.12 3.84 -6.28
N SER A 210 2.13 4.68 -6.01
CA SER A 210 2.13 6.07 -6.43
C SER A 210 2.11 6.21 -7.96
N PHE A 211 2.87 5.39 -8.69
CA PHE A 211 2.87 5.41 -10.14
C PHE A 211 1.45 5.21 -10.69
N VAL A 212 0.74 4.16 -10.25
CA VAL A 212 -0.62 3.90 -10.70
C VAL A 212 -1.59 5.00 -10.26
N LEU A 213 -1.54 5.48 -9.02
CA LEU A 213 -2.38 6.60 -8.57
C LEU A 213 -2.18 7.85 -9.44
N ASN A 214 -0.94 8.12 -9.82
CA ASN A 214 -0.61 9.22 -10.71
C ASN A 214 -1.16 9.01 -12.11
N ILE A 215 -1.04 7.81 -12.68
CA ILE A 215 -1.61 7.48 -14.00
C ILE A 215 -3.13 7.59 -13.97
N VAL A 216 -3.79 7.04 -12.94
CA VAL A 216 -5.25 7.13 -12.77
C VAL A 216 -5.69 8.58 -12.66
N SER A 217 -4.98 9.41 -11.90
CA SER A 217 -5.25 10.85 -11.84
C SER A 217 -5.09 11.51 -13.21
N ASP A 218 -4.03 11.19 -13.96
CA ASP A 218 -3.80 11.80 -15.27
C ASP A 218 -4.91 11.38 -16.26
N VAL A 219 -5.30 10.09 -16.27
CA VAL A 219 -6.45 9.59 -17.06
C VAL A 219 -7.75 10.31 -16.65
N ASN A 220 -8.03 10.43 -15.35
CA ASN A 220 -9.22 11.15 -14.86
C ASN A 220 -9.27 12.60 -15.35
N GLY A 221 -8.12 13.28 -15.44
CA GLY A 221 -8.02 14.65 -15.96
C GLY A 221 -8.29 14.72 -17.45
N GLU A 222 -7.70 13.81 -18.23
CA GLU A 222 -7.92 13.71 -19.67
C GLU A 222 -9.39 13.40 -20.00
N GLU A 223 -10.03 12.47 -19.27
CA GLU A 223 -11.45 12.15 -19.45
C GLU A 223 -12.36 13.30 -19.03
N ALA A 224 -12.03 14.04 -17.96
CA ALA A 224 -12.78 15.22 -17.55
C ALA A 224 -12.73 16.36 -18.59
N GLY A 225 -11.65 16.45 -19.36
CA GLY A 225 -11.55 17.37 -20.51
C GLY A 225 -12.43 16.92 -21.68
N ARG A 226 -12.44 15.63 -22.00
CA ARG A 226 -13.27 15.04 -23.09
C ARG A 226 -14.76 15.08 -22.79
N ALA A 227 -15.16 14.81 -21.54
CA ALA A 227 -16.56 14.81 -21.11
C ALA A 227 -17.24 16.20 -21.17
N ARG A 228 -16.48 17.29 -21.32
CA ARG A 228 -17.04 18.62 -21.63
C ARG A 228 -17.56 18.72 -23.06
N HIS A 229 -17.20 17.77 -23.93
CA HIS A 229 -17.56 17.75 -25.35
C HIS A 229 -18.49 16.58 -25.73
N GLU A 230 -18.49 15.47 -24.98
CA GLU A 230 -19.38 14.31 -25.23
C GLU A 230 -19.85 13.66 -23.92
N SER A 231 -21.03 13.02 -23.92
CA SER A 231 -21.60 12.31 -22.76
C SER A 231 -20.82 11.03 -22.46
N SER A 232 -19.61 11.17 -21.92
CA SER A 232 -18.77 10.04 -21.52
C SER A 232 -19.23 9.46 -20.19
N GLU A 233 -19.32 8.13 -20.12
CA GLU A 233 -19.38 7.39 -18.86
C GLU A 233 -18.20 7.82 -17.97
N LYS A 234 -18.47 8.03 -16.68
CA LYS A 234 -17.43 8.43 -15.73
C LYS A 234 -16.44 7.28 -15.57
N PHE A 235 -15.22 7.47 -16.05
CA PHE A 235 -14.10 6.60 -15.72
C PHE A 235 -13.86 6.65 -14.21
N GLU A 236 -14.13 5.56 -13.49
CA GLU A 236 -13.96 5.44 -12.04
C GLU A 236 -13.12 4.20 -11.73
N ALA A 237 -11.81 4.36 -11.67
CA ALA A 237 -10.91 3.24 -11.42
C ALA A 237 -10.66 2.99 -9.92
N ILE A 238 -10.48 4.06 -9.13
CA ILE A 238 -10.05 3.95 -7.72
C ILE A 238 -10.70 5.05 -6.89
N GLU A 239 -11.59 4.65 -5.99
CA GLU A 239 -12.29 5.53 -5.04
C GLU A 239 -11.87 5.24 -3.59
N LYS A 240 -11.58 3.96 -3.28
CA LYS A 240 -11.21 3.52 -1.93
C LYS A 240 -9.80 2.93 -1.98
N LEU A 241 -8.91 3.42 -1.12
CA LEU A 241 -7.55 2.89 -0.99
C LEU A 241 -7.36 2.31 0.41
N LYS A 242 -6.97 1.03 0.49
CA LYS A 242 -6.68 0.33 1.75
C LYS A 242 -5.24 -0.19 1.72
N LEU A 243 -4.42 0.30 2.63
CA LEU A 243 -3.01 -0.04 2.75
C LEU A 243 -2.75 -0.68 4.11
N THR A 244 -2.23 -1.90 4.11
CA THR A 244 -1.64 -2.54 5.29
C THR A 244 -0.14 -2.59 5.10
N MET A 245 0.58 -1.75 5.85
CA MET A 245 2.02 -1.62 5.74
C MET A 245 2.74 -2.82 6.37
N SER A 246 3.94 -3.10 5.87
CA SER A 246 4.84 -4.09 6.45
C SER A 246 5.50 -3.57 7.73
N PRO A 247 5.70 -4.40 8.79
CA PRO A 247 6.13 -3.96 10.12
C PRO A 247 7.49 -3.25 10.22
N ARG A 248 8.30 -3.27 9.16
CA ARG A 248 9.67 -2.73 9.14
C ARG A 248 9.86 -1.57 8.14
N SER A 249 8.76 -1.07 7.55
CA SER A 249 8.84 -0.01 6.54
C SER A 249 8.84 1.38 7.19
N LEU A 250 9.97 2.09 7.12
CA LEU A 250 9.99 3.56 7.21
C LEU A 250 9.41 4.15 5.90
N PRO A 251 8.79 5.34 5.89
CA PRO A 251 7.54 5.44 5.14
C PRO A 251 7.66 6.14 3.78
N GLY A 252 7.60 5.34 2.71
CA GLY A 252 7.27 5.79 1.34
C GLY A 252 5.84 6.34 1.20
N ILE A 253 5.07 6.32 2.29
CA ILE A 253 3.70 6.80 2.37
C ILE A 253 3.56 8.26 1.95
N LYS A 254 4.58 9.10 2.22
CA LYS A 254 4.67 10.49 1.74
C LYS A 254 4.43 10.60 0.23
N ARG A 255 4.95 9.64 -0.54
CA ARG A 255 4.80 9.63 -2.00
C ARG A 255 3.36 9.31 -2.41
N ILE A 256 2.71 8.40 -1.69
CA ILE A 256 1.30 8.08 -1.90
C ILE A 256 0.45 9.32 -1.64
N PHE A 257 0.71 10.04 -0.55
CA PHE A 257 -0.04 11.25 -0.20
C PHE A 257 0.10 12.37 -1.23
N LYS A 258 1.32 12.64 -1.71
CA LYS A 258 1.53 13.55 -2.85
C LYS A 258 0.73 13.15 -4.10
N SER A 259 0.49 11.85 -4.29
CA SER A 259 -0.32 11.36 -5.41
C SER A 259 -1.83 11.58 -5.15
N LEU A 260 -2.26 11.47 -3.89
CA LEU A 260 -3.65 11.74 -3.48
C LEU A 260 -4.02 13.24 -3.55
N GLU A 261 -3.03 14.12 -3.36
CA GLU A 261 -3.18 15.58 -3.46
C GLU A 261 -3.40 16.07 -4.91
N LYS A 262 -3.13 15.24 -5.92
CA LYS A 262 -3.33 15.61 -7.32
C LYS A 262 -4.77 16.04 -7.59
N GLU A 263 -4.92 17.05 -8.44
CA GLU A 263 -6.22 17.66 -8.77
C GLU A 263 -7.26 16.64 -9.25
N HIS A 264 -6.86 15.65 -10.04
CA HIS A 264 -7.77 14.66 -10.60
C HIS A 264 -7.77 13.31 -9.85
N SER A 265 -7.17 13.28 -8.65
CA SER A 265 -7.36 12.17 -7.72
C SER A 265 -8.82 12.08 -7.29
N ARG A 266 -9.39 10.87 -7.33
CA ARG A 266 -10.78 10.58 -6.92
C ARG A 266 -10.87 9.72 -5.67
N VAL A 267 -9.74 9.40 -5.04
CA VAL A 267 -9.73 8.65 -3.78
C VAL A 267 -10.43 9.48 -2.72
N SER A 268 -11.58 8.99 -2.25
CA SER A 268 -12.43 9.64 -1.25
C SER A 268 -12.36 8.89 0.10
N LYS A 269 -11.97 7.61 0.08
CA LYS A 269 -11.84 6.78 1.29
C LYS A 269 -10.44 6.21 1.38
N LEU A 270 -9.76 6.51 2.49
CA LEU A 270 -8.41 6.02 2.76
C LEU A 270 -8.39 5.23 4.07
N ARG A 271 -7.85 4.02 4.03
CA ARG A 271 -7.49 3.24 5.22
C ARG A 271 -6.02 2.91 5.18
N ILE A 272 -5.31 3.24 6.24
CA ILE A 272 -3.91 2.87 6.44
C ILE A 272 -3.85 2.13 7.77
N THR A 273 -3.13 1.01 7.84
CA THR A 273 -2.91 0.27 9.08
C THR A 273 -1.47 -0.20 9.16
N HIS A 274 -0.97 -0.40 10.39
CA HIS A 274 0.38 -0.89 10.67
C HIS A 274 1.50 -0.01 10.09
N CYS A 275 1.24 1.29 9.90
CA CYS A 275 2.23 2.30 9.53
C CYS A 275 2.74 3.03 10.78
N ASP A 276 4.05 3.20 10.89
CA ASP A 276 4.65 4.13 11.85
C ASP A 276 4.52 5.56 11.29
N LEU A 277 3.63 6.36 11.87
CA LEU A 277 3.39 7.74 11.49
C LEU A 277 4.02 8.75 12.47
N THR A 278 4.78 8.25 13.46
CA THR A 278 5.35 9.08 14.55
C THR A 278 6.29 10.16 14.04
N LYS A 279 6.94 9.92 12.90
CA LYS A 279 7.88 10.86 12.25
C LYS A 279 7.27 11.66 11.11
N GLU A 280 5.98 11.51 10.86
CA GLU A 280 5.28 12.00 9.68
C GLU A 280 4.13 12.96 10.04
N PHE A 281 4.42 13.99 10.84
CA PHE A 281 3.42 14.96 11.31
C PHE A 281 2.91 15.90 10.21
N ASP A 282 3.80 16.45 9.36
CA ASP A 282 3.45 17.32 8.23
C ASP A 282 2.44 16.68 7.27
N VAL A 283 2.51 15.36 7.21
CA VAL A 283 1.80 14.52 6.27
C VAL A 283 0.34 14.31 6.65
N ILE A 284 0.05 14.20 7.94
CA ILE A 284 -1.32 14.02 8.42
C ILE A 284 -2.14 15.28 8.15
N GLY A 285 -1.55 16.46 8.30
CA GLY A 285 -2.23 17.71 7.93
C GLY A 285 -2.57 17.79 6.44
N SER A 286 -1.67 17.30 5.58
CA SER A 286 -1.88 17.30 4.11
C SER A 286 -2.97 16.29 3.68
N LEU A 287 -3.07 15.15 4.37
CA LEU A 287 -4.11 14.15 4.16
C LEU A 287 -5.52 14.71 4.36
N VAL A 288 -5.73 15.49 5.41
CA VAL A 288 -7.04 16.08 5.70
C VAL A 288 -7.40 17.18 4.69
N SER A 289 -6.38 17.79 4.08
CA SER A 289 -6.52 18.74 2.97
C SER A 289 -6.79 18.06 1.61
N CYS A 290 -6.65 16.73 1.52
CA CYS A 290 -7.04 15.98 0.33
C CYS A 290 -8.57 15.93 0.18
N LYS A 291 -9.05 15.37 -0.94
CA LYS A 291 -10.48 15.21 -1.23
C LYS A 291 -11.14 14.06 -0.45
N LEU A 292 -10.59 13.69 0.70
CA LEU A 292 -11.04 12.57 1.52
C LEU A 292 -12.32 12.92 2.28
N ILE A 293 -13.25 11.96 2.26
CA ILE A 293 -14.51 11.97 3.02
C ILE A 293 -14.38 11.01 4.21
N THR A 294 -13.66 9.90 4.02
CA THR A 294 -13.39 8.89 5.05
C THR A 294 -11.90 8.65 5.21
N LEU A 295 -11.41 8.71 6.44
CA LEU A 295 -10.03 8.43 6.81
C LEU A 295 -10.01 7.47 7.99
N ASN A 296 -9.34 6.33 7.80
CA ASN A 296 -9.13 5.35 8.84
C ASN A 296 -7.62 5.20 9.07
N LEU A 297 -7.17 5.64 10.24
CA LEU A 297 -5.81 5.50 10.74
C LEU A 297 -5.75 4.54 11.94
N GLY A 298 -6.75 3.68 12.12
CA GLY A 298 -6.74 2.68 13.18
C GLY A 298 -5.56 1.72 13.04
N TYR A 299 -5.06 1.23 14.17
CA TYR A 299 -3.88 0.36 14.23
C TYR A 299 -2.57 0.98 13.67
N ASN A 300 -2.43 2.32 13.60
CA ASN A 300 -1.15 3.01 13.35
C ASN A 300 -0.59 3.69 14.61
N GLU A 301 0.73 3.75 14.75
CA GLU A 301 1.33 4.50 15.86
C GLU A 301 1.23 6.00 15.60
N LEU A 302 0.46 6.68 16.45
CA LEU A 302 0.24 8.12 16.41
C LEU A 302 0.81 8.73 17.70
N THR A 303 1.40 9.91 17.57
CA THR A 303 1.86 10.74 18.69
C THR A 303 0.87 11.87 18.95
N ASP A 304 0.96 12.51 20.11
CA ASP A 304 0.18 13.71 20.44
C ASP A 304 0.35 14.81 19.37
N THR A 305 1.57 14.96 18.82
CA THR A 305 1.86 15.88 17.70
C THR A 305 1.10 15.51 16.43
N ASN A 306 0.93 14.21 16.16
CA ASN A 306 0.10 13.75 15.04
C ASN A 306 -1.37 14.12 15.27
N ILE A 307 -1.89 13.97 16.49
CA ILE A 307 -3.27 14.34 16.83
C ILE A 307 -3.48 15.85 16.78
N ALA A 308 -2.52 16.65 17.25
CA ALA A 308 -2.56 18.10 17.12
C ALA A 308 -2.61 18.53 15.64
N SER A 309 -1.74 17.95 14.80
CA SER A 309 -1.72 18.23 13.35
C SER A 309 -3.02 17.83 12.66
N LEU A 310 -3.59 16.69 13.05
CA LEU A 310 -4.90 16.24 12.58
C LEU A 310 -6.00 17.22 13.00
N SER A 311 -5.98 17.68 14.26
CA SER A 311 -6.95 18.59 14.84
C SER A 311 -6.95 19.95 14.12
N ASP A 312 -5.78 20.52 13.87
CA ASP A 312 -5.66 21.78 13.12
C ASP A 312 -6.20 21.64 11.70
N ALA A 313 -5.88 20.54 11.02
CA ALA A 313 -6.34 20.31 9.66
C ALA A 313 -7.86 20.07 9.57
N LEU A 314 -8.46 19.46 10.60
CA LEU A 314 -9.92 19.28 10.68
C LEU A 314 -10.69 20.59 10.89
N LYS A 315 -10.03 21.61 11.47
CA LYS A 315 -10.59 22.96 11.61
C LYS A 315 -10.55 23.75 10.29
N ASP A 316 -9.72 23.34 9.33
CA ASP A 316 -9.60 24.00 8.01
C ASP A 316 -10.90 23.86 7.19
N PRO A 317 -11.48 24.96 6.67
CA PRO A 317 -12.73 24.91 5.91
C PRO A 317 -12.66 24.10 4.60
N ARG A 318 -11.45 23.86 4.08
CA ARG A 318 -11.21 23.03 2.89
C ARG A 318 -11.27 21.54 3.21
N CYS A 319 -11.11 21.14 4.47
CA CYS A 319 -11.29 19.76 4.91
C CYS A 319 -12.68 19.26 4.49
N ARG A 320 -12.75 18.05 3.94
CA ARG A 320 -14.00 17.39 3.52
C ARG A 320 -14.35 16.17 4.36
N LEU A 321 -13.55 15.90 5.40
CA LEU A 321 -13.66 14.69 6.17
C LEU A 321 -14.94 14.71 7.01
N THR A 322 -15.77 13.68 6.81
CA THR A 322 -16.99 13.47 7.61
C THR A 322 -16.86 12.26 8.52
N THR A 323 -15.96 11.33 8.18
CA THR A 323 -15.74 10.08 8.91
C THR A 323 -14.27 9.89 9.24
N LEU A 324 -13.95 9.78 10.53
CA LEU A 324 -12.61 9.54 11.03
C LEU A 324 -12.58 8.31 11.95
N CYS A 325 -11.60 7.43 11.75
CA CYS A 325 -11.36 6.29 12.62
C CYS A 325 -9.91 6.29 13.13
N LEU A 326 -9.77 6.28 14.46
CA LEU A 326 -8.51 6.28 15.21
C LEU A 326 -8.49 5.13 16.24
N CYS A 327 -9.05 3.97 15.89
CA CYS A 327 -9.17 2.85 16.82
C CYS A 327 -7.83 2.20 17.19
N ALA A 328 -7.78 1.65 18.41
CA ALA A 328 -6.81 0.66 18.90
C ALA A 328 -5.35 1.11 19.04
N LYS A 329 -5.06 2.36 19.46
CA LYS A 329 -3.69 2.91 19.48
C LYS A 329 -3.44 3.98 20.56
N GLU A 330 -3.86 3.70 21.80
CA GLU A 330 -3.41 4.45 22.98
C GLU A 330 -3.85 5.93 23.06
N ILE A 331 -4.83 6.37 22.27
CA ILE A 331 -5.38 7.74 22.34
C ILE A 331 -5.78 8.06 23.79
N THR A 332 -5.24 9.15 24.32
CA THR A 332 -5.43 9.57 25.72
C THR A 332 -6.60 10.55 25.87
N ASP A 333 -6.95 10.89 27.11
CA ASP A 333 -7.95 11.93 27.39
C ASP A 333 -7.53 13.31 26.87
N ASN A 334 -6.23 13.63 26.85
CA ASN A 334 -5.72 14.90 26.32
C ASN A 334 -5.89 14.98 24.80
N ASP A 335 -5.57 13.89 24.10
CA ASP A 335 -5.78 13.76 22.66
C ASP A 335 -7.27 13.87 22.32
N PHE A 336 -8.11 13.16 23.08
CA PHE A 336 -9.55 13.18 22.88
C PHE A 336 -10.17 14.55 23.20
N SER A 337 -9.67 15.25 24.21
CA SER A 337 -10.06 16.63 24.52
C SER A 337 -9.74 17.57 23.35
N SER A 338 -8.56 17.44 22.74
CA SER A 338 -8.18 18.20 21.54
C SER A 338 -9.13 17.95 20.37
N LEU A 339 -9.55 16.69 20.17
CA LEU A 339 -10.58 16.34 19.18
C LEU A 339 -11.96 16.92 19.56
N CYS A 340 -12.31 16.98 20.85
CA CYS A 340 -13.55 17.60 21.31
C CYS A 340 -13.58 19.11 21.04
N GLU A 341 -12.45 19.81 21.16
CA GLU A 341 -12.34 21.22 20.75
C GLU A 341 -12.56 21.39 19.24
N VAL A 342 -12.05 20.46 18.42
CA VAL A 342 -12.29 20.44 16.97
C VAL A 342 -13.78 20.30 16.68
N LEU A 343 -14.51 19.43 17.38
CA LEU A 343 -15.95 19.24 17.19
C LEU A 343 -16.77 20.52 17.50
N GLN A 344 -16.25 21.40 18.34
CA GLN A 344 -16.88 22.69 18.65
C GLN A 344 -16.59 23.76 17.58
N HIS A 345 -15.63 23.51 16.69
CA HIS A 345 -15.23 24.47 15.66
C HIS A 345 -16.24 24.49 14.50
N PRO A 346 -16.70 25.67 14.03
CA PRO A 346 -17.71 25.77 12.96
C PRO A 346 -17.24 25.24 11.59
N GLY A 347 -15.91 25.15 11.39
CA GLY A 347 -15.32 24.55 10.19
C GLY A 347 -15.32 23.02 10.19
N CYS A 348 -15.57 22.37 11.33
CA CYS A 348 -15.53 20.92 11.44
C CYS A 348 -16.74 20.28 10.74
N LYS A 349 -16.48 19.26 9.92
CA LYS A 349 -17.50 18.53 9.14
C LYS A 349 -17.69 17.09 9.60
N LEU A 350 -17.02 16.69 10.68
CA LEU A 350 -17.11 15.34 11.21
C LEU A 350 -18.52 15.05 11.71
N THR A 351 -19.11 14.00 11.16
CA THR A 351 -20.39 13.43 11.59
C THR A 351 -20.20 12.06 12.23
N THR A 352 -19.10 11.37 11.92
CA THR A 352 -18.78 10.03 12.42
C THR A 352 -17.35 9.96 12.95
N LEU A 353 -17.19 9.53 14.20
CA LEU A 353 -15.90 9.36 14.86
C LEU A 353 -15.81 7.98 15.52
N PHE A 354 -14.80 7.20 15.16
CA PHE A 354 -14.51 5.90 15.77
C PHE A 354 -13.22 5.95 16.58
N LEU A 355 -13.32 5.69 17.88
CA LEU A 355 -12.25 5.77 18.88
C LEU A 355 -12.19 4.50 19.75
N GLY A 356 -12.68 3.37 19.24
CA GLY A 356 -12.71 2.13 20.01
C GLY A 356 -11.31 1.56 20.32
N GLY A 357 -11.14 0.92 21.47
CA GLY A 357 -9.90 0.28 21.89
C GLY A 357 -8.79 1.26 22.31
N ASN A 358 -9.15 2.43 22.86
CA ASN A 358 -8.20 3.46 23.29
C ASN A 358 -8.15 3.56 24.83
N LYS A 359 -7.53 4.64 25.36
CA LYS A 359 -7.36 4.87 26.81
C LYS A 359 -8.26 6.01 27.31
N ILE A 360 -9.40 6.23 26.67
CA ILE A 360 -10.33 7.29 27.07
C ILE A 360 -10.99 6.88 28.39
N THR A 361 -11.03 7.80 29.34
CA THR A 361 -11.67 7.65 30.65
C THR A 361 -12.82 8.64 30.80
N ASP A 362 -13.44 8.68 31.98
CA ASP A 362 -14.48 9.66 32.33
C ASP A 362 -14.02 11.11 32.17
N ALA A 363 -12.72 11.39 32.32
CA ALA A 363 -12.16 12.73 32.12
C ALA A 363 -12.27 13.17 30.64
N GLY A 364 -11.98 12.26 29.70
CA GLY A 364 -12.19 12.49 28.28
C GLY A 364 -13.68 12.64 27.95
N VAL A 365 -14.55 11.84 28.57
CA VAL A 365 -16.00 11.96 28.40
C VAL A 365 -16.53 13.31 28.89
N ALA A 366 -15.97 13.90 29.95
CA ALA A 366 -16.36 15.25 30.37
C ALA A 366 -16.11 16.30 29.26
N SER A 367 -15.02 16.17 28.52
CA SER A 367 -14.71 17.04 27.36
C SER A 367 -15.70 16.82 26.20
N LEU A 368 -16.09 15.56 25.96
CA LEU A 368 -17.13 15.21 25.01
C LEU A 368 -18.49 15.81 25.41
N CYS A 369 -18.88 15.72 26.68
CA CYS A 369 -20.15 16.27 27.17
C CYS A 369 -20.25 17.77 26.91
N ASN A 370 -19.16 18.52 27.08
CA ASN A 370 -19.11 19.92 26.71
C ASN A 370 -19.30 20.08 25.18
N ALA A 371 -18.52 19.37 24.38
CA ALA A 371 -18.59 19.46 22.92
C ALA A 371 -19.99 19.16 22.34
N LEU A 372 -20.70 18.15 22.86
CA LEU A 372 -22.06 17.79 22.43
C LEU A 372 -23.10 18.88 22.69
N GLN A 373 -22.85 19.77 23.65
CA GLN A 373 -23.76 20.87 23.99
C GLN A 373 -23.55 22.10 23.09
N HIS A 374 -22.44 22.16 22.35
CA HIS A 374 -22.12 23.24 21.44
C HIS A 374 -22.86 23.11 20.09
N ALA A 375 -23.52 24.18 19.65
CA ALA A 375 -24.30 24.20 18.40
C ALA A 375 -23.53 23.81 17.10
N PRO A 376 -22.23 24.14 16.96
CA PRO A 376 -21.42 23.69 15.82
C PRO A 376 -21.14 22.18 15.79
N CYS A 377 -21.32 21.46 16.89
CA CYS A 377 -21.04 20.03 16.95
C CYS A 377 -21.98 19.25 16.02
N GLY A 378 -21.41 18.78 14.90
CA GLY A 378 -22.10 18.04 13.85
C GLY A 378 -22.14 16.53 14.07
N LEU A 379 -21.61 16.03 15.18
CA LEU A 379 -21.38 14.60 15.38
C LEU A 379 -22.70 13.84 15.55
N THR A 380 -22.95 12.87 14.68
CA THR A 380 -24.15 12.01 14.70
C THR A 380 -23.83 10.57 15.12
N THR A 381 -22.57 10.12 14.97
CA THR A 381 -22.14 8.78 15.33
C THR A 381 -20.80 8.81 16.02
N LEU A 382 -20.76 8.19 17.21
CA LEU A 382 -19.55 8.08 18.02
C LEU A 382 -19.40 6.63 18.51
N ASP A 383 -18.21 6.07 18.34
CA ASP A 383 -17.85 4.77 18.89
C ASP A 383 -16.69 4.89 19.86
N LEU A 384 -16.97 4.59 21.12
CA LEU A 384 -16.01 4.53 22.24
C LEU A 384 -15.89 3.09 22.76
N TRP A 385 -16.20 2.08 21.94
CA TRP A 385 -16.08 0.66 22.33
C TRP A 385 -14.72 0.34 22.96
N GLY A 386 -14.69 -0.45 24.05
CA GLY A 386 -13.42 -0.95 24.60
C GLY A 386 -12.48 0.14 25.11
N ASN A 387 -13.00 1.20 25.73
CA ASN A 387 -12.24 2.21 26.47
C ASN A 387 -12.34 1.93 27.99
N ARG A 388 -11.96 2.91 28.84
CA ARG A 388 -11.94 2.81 30.31
C ARG A 388 -12.96 3.76 30.95
N ILE A 389 -14.14 3.84 30.33
CA ILE A 389 -15.23 4.71 30.77
C ILE A 389 -16.02 3.98 31.87
N THR A 390 -16.38 4.67 32.95
CA THR A 390 -17.06 4.10 34.11
C THR A 390 -18.44 4.75 34.32
N ASP A 391 -19.18 4.27 35.32
CA ASP A 391 -20.47 4.84 35.71
C ASP A 391 -20.39 6.32 36.14
N ALA A 392 -19.20 6.81 36.50
CA ALA A 392 -19.03 8.17 37.02
C ALA A 392 -19.40 9.28 36.01
N CYS A 393 -19.30 9.04 34.71
CA CYS A 393 -19.66 10.02 33.68
C CYS A 393 -21.12 9.91 33.19
N VAL A 394 -21.85 8.86 33.57
CA VAL A 394 -23.15 8.52 32.98
C VAL A 394 -24.17 9.65 33.13
N THR A 395 -24.27 10.25 34.32
CA THR A 395 -25.18 11.38 34.56
C THR A 395 -24.87 12.56 33.65
N SER A 396 -23.61 13.01 33.60
CA SER A 396 -23.19 14.12 32.75
C SER A 396 -23.39 13.83 31.26
N LEU A 397 -23.18 12.58 30.85
CA LEU A 397 -23.39 12.14 29.48
C LEU A 397 -24.88 12.15 29.12
N CYS A 398 -25.76 11.64 30.01
CA CYS A 398 -27.21 11.73 29.85
C CYS A 398 -27.68 13.17 29.64
N GLU A 399 -27.23 14.10 30.48
CA GLU A 399 -27.55 15.53 30.37
C GLU A 399 -27.10 16.11 29.02
N ALA A 400 -25.86 15.83 28.61
CA ALA A 400 -25.32 16.31 27.35
C ALA A 400 -26.09 15.77 26.13
N LEU A 401 -26.52 14.50 26.16
CA LEU A 401 -27.30 13.88 25.09
C LEU A 401 -28.74 14.43 24.98
N GLN A 402 -29.30 14.95 26.08
CA GLN A 402 -30.61 15.60 26.08
C GLN A 402 -30.55 17.07 25.64
N HIS A 403 -29.36 17.66 25.64
CA HIS A 403 -29.19 19.06 25.29
C HIS A 403 -29.73 19.37 23.87
N PRO A 404 -30.44 20.49 23.64
CA PRO A 404 -31.08 20.79 22.36
C PRO A 404 -30.11 20.81 21.17
N SER A 405 -28.87 21.24 21.39
CA SER A 405 -27.80 21.30 20.38
C SER A 405 -27.21 19.94 20.02
N CYS A 406 -27.40 18.91 20.87
CA CYS A 406 -26.81 17.60 20.63
C CYS A 406 -27.46 16.94 19.41
N ARG A 407 -26.61 16.51 18.47
CA ARG A 407 -27.01 15.85 17.21
C ARG A 407 -26.67 14.37 17.19
N LEU A 408 -26.09 13.86 18.27
CA LEU A 408 -25.64 12.47 18.35
C LEU A 408 -26.86 11.55 18.24
N TYR A 409 -26.79 10.60 17.33
CA TYR A 409 -27.84 9.63 17.07
C TYR A 409 -27.40 8.21 17.40
N THR A 410 -26.11 7.91 17.27
CA THR A 410 -25.54 6.60 17.60
C THR A 410 -24.36 6.79 18.54
N LEU A 411 -24.37 6.06 19.65
CA LEU A 411 -23.29 6.01 20.63
C LEU A 411 -23.00 4.55 21.01
N SER A 412 -21.78 4.11 20.78
CA SER A 412 -21.31 2.79 21.22
C SER A 412 -20.39 2.95 22.43
N LEU A 413 -20.77 2.34 23.54
CA LEU A 413 -20.01 2.28 24.80
C LEU A 413 -19.74 0.82 25.23
N LEU A 414 -20.01 -0.14 24.36
CA LEU A 414 -19.78 -1.57 24.61
C LEU A 414 -18.33 -1.84 25.03
N GLY A 415 -18.13 -2.76 25.98
CA GLY A 415 -16.78 -3.14 26.43
C GLY A 415 -16.06 -2.08 27.25
N ASN A 416 -16.78 -1.07 27.77
CA ASN A 416 -16.31 -0.17 28.83
C ASN A 416 -16.65 -0.74 30.22
N GLU A 417 -16.20 -0.05 31.26
CA GLU A 417 -16.38 -0.40 32.68
C GLU A 417 -17.67 0.22 33.27
N ILE A 418 -18.71 0.33 32.43
CA ILE A 418 -20.05 0.77 32.84
C ILE A 418 -20.78 -0.44 33.40
N SER A 419 -21.21 -0.39 34.66
CA SER A 419 -22.00 -1.47 35.24
C SER A 419 -23.43 -1.40 34.68
N GLY A 420 -24.02 -2.54 34.32
CA GLY A 420 -25.39 -2.63 33.79
C GLY A 420 -26.50 -2.21 34.79
N VAL A 421 -26.16 -1.47 35.86
CA VAL A 421 -26.98 -1.22 37.06
C VAL A 421 -27.30 0.27 37.28
N VAL A 422 -27.15 1.16 36.27
CA VAL A 422 -27.70 2.54 36.37
C VAL A 422 -29.24 2.57 36.27
N SER A 423 -29.92 1.50 36.71
CA SER A 423 -31.37 1.37 36.72
C SER A 423 -32.00 1.36 38.10
N ARG A 424 -31.34 1.81 39.21
CA ARG A 424 -31.98 1.65 40.54
C ARG A 424 -32.07 2.79 41.54
N GLN A 425 -31.44 3.97 41.43
CA GLN A 425 -31.70 5.02 42.45
C GLN A 425 -31.91 6.46 41.95
N ASP A 426 -31.34 6.89 40.81
CA ASP A 426 -31.34 8.33 40.46
C ASP A 426 -32.05 8.72 39.15
N GLY A 427 -32.62 7.74 38.42
CA GLY A 427 -33.40 8.01 37.19
C GLY A 427 -32.57 8.43 35.95
N SER A 428 -31.25 8.57 36.06
CA SER A 428 -30.31 8.85 34.98
C SER A 428 -29.96 7.59 34.17
N ASP A 429 -30.95 7.04 33.47
CA ASP A 429 -30.76 5.85 32.63
C ASP A 429 -30.45 6.25 31.18
N LEU A 430 -29.26 5.88 30.68
CA LEU A 430 -28.87 6.09 29.27
C LEU A 430 -29.86 5.44 28.29
N THR A 431 -30.57 4.38 28.71
CA THR A 431 -31.58 3.71 27.89
C THR A 431 -32.94 4.43 27.88
N ASN A 432 -33.19 5.36 28.81
CA ASN A 432 -34.38 6.22 28.84
C ASN A 432 -34.20 7.55 28.08
N ASN A 433 -33.16 7.68 27.27
CA ASN A 433 -32.96 8.86 26.43
C ASN A 433 -34.11 9.00 25.40
N THR A 434 -34.79 10.14 25.38
CA THR A 434 -35.94 10.38 24.49
C THR A 434 -35.53 10.83 23.07
N ARG A 435 -34.28 11.27 22.87
CA ARG A 435 -33.74 11.72 21.58
C ARG A 435 -32.97 10.63 20.85
N ILE A 436 -32.26 9.78 21.59
CA ILE A 436 -31.52 8.65 21.03
C ILE A 436 -32.27 7.39 21.42
N LYS A 437 -32.76 6.62 20.45
CA LYS A 437 -33.45 5.37 20.78
C LYS A 437 -32.47 4.46 21.53
N PRO A 438 -32.92 3.74 22.57
CA PRO A 438 -32.07 2.78 23.29
C PRO A 438 -31.36 1.77 22.36
N THR A 439 -31.93 1.43 21.20
CA THR A 439 -31.29 0.58 20.17
C THR A 439 -30.07 1.20 19.48
N HIS A 440 -29.80 2.48 19.66
CA HIS A 440 -28.66 3.22 19.12
C HIS A 440 -27.65 3.62 20.20
N ILE A 441 -27.92 3.26 21.46
CA ILE A 441 -26.95 3.33 22.56
C ILE A 441 -26.58 1.89 22.90
N ASN A 442 -25.46 1.42 22.38
CA ASN A 442 -25.00 0.07 22.67
C ASN A 442 -24.22 0.08 23.99
N LEU A 443 -24.84 -0.45 25.05
CA LEU A 443 -24.26 -0.63 26.38
C LEU A 443 -24.00 -2.11 26.65
N THR A 444 -23.04 -2.38 27.53
CA THR A 444 -22.82 -3.72 28.09
C THR A 444 -24.08 -4.13 28.87
N VAL A 445 -24.67 -5.28 28.51
CA VAL A 445 -25.80 -5.88 29.24
C VAL A 445 -25.27 -6.57 30.50
#